data_AF-A0A410WQB1-F1
#
_entry.id   AF-A0A410WQB1-F1
#
_cell.length_a   1.000
_cell.length_b   1.000
_cell.length_c   1.000
_cell.angle_alpha   90.00
_cell.angle_beta   90.00
_cell.angle_gamma   90.00
#
_symmetry.space_group_name_H-M   'P 1'
#
loop_
_entity.id
_entity.type
_entity.pdbx_description
1 polymer ?
#
loop_
_entity_poly.entity_id
_entity_poly.type
_entity_poly.pdbx_seq_one_letter_code
_entity_poly.pdbx_strand_id
1 'polypeptide(L)'
;MYVSKSNENWISVLHDYFVWGTTVMICDLVPLKGRKFVGNAILPRKGKYMGFELSVQLKGLNDKIIPAWLAEIRKFNMDVDIYPNFSFNNHSGFLPFKIVTYDCPNRSLNNIELLTGYELFVNRIEESIKRQSLFTKLFSGQKQLSPIEKKLSEADTEVIFKISARDSFEFRIGWYSAASLALLCDGVLTDLYEGVQLEGQEMIRRAHEVVLEDERLIKENEWRVHEFKEWLG
;
A
#
# COMPACT_ATOMS: atom_id res chain seq x y z
N MET A 1 37.79 -23.10 -10.67
CA MET A 1 36.46 -22.64 -11.11
C MET A 1 35.46 -23.17 -10.09
N TYR A 2 35.20 -22.39 -9.04
CA TYR A 2 34.30 -22.77 -7.94
C TYR A 2 33.06 -21.89 -8.05
N VAL A 3 31.92 -22.51 -8.37
CA VAL A 3 30.61 -21.86 -8.29
C VAL A 3 30.10 -22.05 -6.87
N SER A 4 29.89 -20.93 -6.17
CA SER A 4 29.34 -20.87 -4.81
C SER A 4 27.88 -21.34 -4.79
N LYS A 5 27.55 -22.22 -3.83
CA LYS A 5 26.19 -22.73 -3.54
C LYS A 5 25.22 -21.68 -2.96
N SER A 6 25.59 -20.39 -2.87
CA SER A 6 24.71 -19.35 -2.29
C SER A 6 23.68 -18.76 -3.26
N ASN A 7 23.70 -19.13 -4.54
CA ASN A 7 22.81 -18.58 -5.57
C ASN A 7 21.48 -19.31 -5.77
N GLU A 8 21.28 -20.48 -5.15
CA GLU A 8 20.09 -21.32 -5.43
C GLU A 8 18.81 -20.84 -4.71
N ASN A 9 18.92 -20.09 -3.61
CA ASN A 9 17.76 -19.66 -2.81
C ASN A 9 17.11 -18.33 -3.22
N TRP A 10 17.79 -17.46 -3.97
CA TRP A 10 17.22 -16.16 -4.38
C TRP A 10 16.58 -16.21 -5.76
N ILE A 11 17.05 -17.12 -6.61
CA ILE A 11 16.37 -17.43 -7.86
C ILE A 11 14.96 -17.91 -7.55
N SER A 12 14.71 -18.72 -6.51
CA SER A 12 13.34 -19.11 -6.18
C SER A 12 12.45 -17.94 -5.72
N VAL A 13 12.94 -17.03 -4.88
CA VAL A 13 12.18 -15.85 -4.42
C VAL A 13 11.83 -14.95 -5.60
N LEU A 14 12.81 -14.52 -6.40
CA LEU A 14 12.57 -13.67 -7.57
C LEU A 14 11.77 -14.40 -8.67
N HIS A 15 11.95 -15.70 -8.84
CA HIS A 15 11.22 -16.51 -9.82
C HIS A 15 9.76 -16.72 -9.38
N ASP A 16 9.46 -16.81 -8.08
CA ASP A 16 8.08 -16.80 -7.56
C ASP A 16 7.39 -15.43 -7.74
N TYR A 17 8.16 -14.34 -7.77
CA TYR A 17 7.64 -13.02 -8.17
C TYR A 17 7.53 -12.86 -9.71
N PHE A 18 8.48 -13.39 -10.50
CA PHE A 18 8.58 -13.17 -11.95
C PHE A 18 7.71 -14.12 -12.79
N VAL A 19 7.61 -15.41 -12.46
CA VAL A 19 6.89 -16.42 -13.28
C VAL A 19 5.38 -16.20 -13.30
N TRP A 20 4.80 -15.55 -12.29
CA TRP A 20 3.36 -15.29 -12.24
C TRP A 20 2.96 -13.91 -12.80
N GLY A 21 3.89 -12.98 -13.00
CA GLY A 21 3.62 -11.67 -13.59
C GLY A 21 3.21 -11.74 -15.07
N THR A 22 3.68 -12.76 -15.81
CA THR A 22 3.42 -12.92 -17.25
C THR A 22 2.12 -13.65 -17.58
N THR A 23 1.48 -14.33 -16.63
CA THR A 23 0.24 -15.11 -16.90
C THR A 23 -1.05 -14.33 -16.62
N VAL A 24 -1.00 -13.23 -15.85
CA VAL A 24 -2.20 -12.52 -15.37
C VAL A 24 -2.70 -11.42 -16.32
N MET A 25 -2.00 -11.14 -17.43
CA MET A 25 -2.43 -10.16 -18.45
C MET A 25 -3.65 -10.59 -19.28
N ILE A 26 -4.21 -11.79 -19.06
CA ILE A 26 -5.34 -12.31 -19.84
C ILE A 26 -6.33 -12.98 -18.87
N CYS A 27 -7.18 -12.20 -18.20
CA CYS A 27 -8.56 -12.55 -17.86
C CYS A 27 -9.28 -11.41 -17.11
N ASP A 28 -10.14 -10.74 -17.86
CA ASP A 28 -11.49 -10.30 -17.47
C ASP A 28 -11.69 -9.08 -16.55
N LEU A 29 -11.82 -7.93 -17.25
CA LEU A 29 -12.64 -6.78 -16.89
C LEU A 29 -14.13 -7.15 -16.85
N VAL A 30 -14.78 -7.06 -15.68
CA VAL A 30 -16.25 -6.93 -15.58
C VAL A 30 -16.60 -5.88 -14.50
N PRO A 31 -17.42 -4.86 -14.80
CA PRO A 31 -17.73 -3.80 -13.84
C PRO A 31 -18.89 -4.22 -12.91
N LEU A 32 -18.68 -4.18 -11.60
CA LEU A 32 -19.75 -4.36 -10.61
C LEU A 32 -20.44 -3.03 -10.31
N LYS A 33 -21.63 -2.82 -10.92
CA LYS A 33 -22.57 -1.76 -10.56
C LYS A 33 -23.45 -2.18 -9.38
N GLY A 34 -23.42 -1.39 -8.32
CA GLY A 34 -24.55 -1.12 -7.41
C GLY A 34 -24.92 -2.21 -6.41
N ARG A 35 -24.41 -2.11 -5.17
CA ARG A 35 -25.12 -2.53 -3.95
C ARG A 35 -24.79 -1.59 -2.79
N LYS A 36 -25.81 -1.11 -2.09
CA LYS A 36 -25.67 -0.57 -0.72
C LYS A 36 -25.42 -1.75 0.22
N PHE A 37 -24.36 -1.68 1.03
CA PHE A 37 -24.14 -2.63 2.12
C PHE A 37 -24.19 -1.90 3.47
N VAL A 38 -25.04 -2.42 4.35
CA VAL A 38 -25.11 -2.13 5.78
C VAL A 38 -24.69 -3.44 6.46
N GLY A 39 -23.60 -3.43 7.22
CA GLY A 39 -23.16 -4.57 8.04
C GLY A 39 -21.67 -4.90 7.89
N ASN A 40 -21.01 -5.05 9.04
CA ASN A 40 -19.59 -5.40 9.23
C ASN A 40 -19.12 -6.49 8.26
N ALA A 41 -18.27 -6.11 7.32
CA ALA A 41 -17.59 -7.06 6.44
C ALA A 41 -16.40 -7.66 7.20
N ILE A 42 -16.55 -8.90 7.61
CA ILE A 42 -15.44 -9.77 8.00
C ILE A 42 -14.58 -9.96 6.74
N LEU A 43 -13.32 -9.49 6.78
CA LEU A 43 -12.36 -9.66 5.69
C LEU A 43 -12.21 -11.16 5.36
N PRO A 44 -12.36 -11.58 4.08
CA PRO A 44 -12.42 -12.99 3.75
C PRO A 44 -11.03 -13.65 3.77
N ARG A 45 -10.74 -14.47 4.79
CA ARG A 45 -9.75 -15.57 4.67
C ARG A 45 -10.46 -16.92 4.55
N LYS A 46 -11.02 -17.20 3.37
CA LYS A 46 -11.16 -18.57 2.83
C LYS A 46 -11.08 -18.53 1.30
N GLY A 47 -9.87 -18.81 0.80
CA GLY A 47 -9.60 -19.14 -0.61
C GLY A 47 -9.29 -17.93 -1.50
N LYS A 48 -8.01 -17.78 -1.84
CA LYS A 48 -7.45 -16.92 -2.91
C LYS A 48 -7.29 -15.43 -2.54
N TYR A 49 -6.16 -15.10 -1.89
CA TYR A 49 -5.61 -13.74 -1.91
C TYR A 49 -5.26 -13.37 -3.35
N MET A 50 -6.20 -12.70 -4.03
CA MET A 50 -5.90 -11.85 -5.18
C MET A 50 -5.65 -10.47 -4.59
N GLY A 51 -4.50 -9.86 -4.87
CA GLY A 51 -3.91 -8.75 -4.10
C GLY A 51 -4.86 -7.64 -3.64
N PHE A 52 -4.52 -7.02 -2.52
CA PHE A 52 -5.23 -5.89 -1.93
C PHE A 52 -4.61 -4.58 -2.40
N GLU A 53 -5.42 -3.59 -2.76
CA GLU A 53 -4.93 -2.33 -3.32
C GLU A 53 -5.47 -1.11 -2.57
N LEU A 54 -4.56 -0.19 -2.25
CA LEU A 54 -4.90 1.15 -1.77
C LEU A 54 -4.43 2.18 -2.78
N SER A 55 -5.16 3.29 -2.92
CA SER A 55 -4.69 4.44 -3.67
C SER A 55 -4.66 5.69 -2.81
N VAL A 56 -3.63 6.51 -3.00
CA VAL A 56 -3.51 7.84 -2.39
C VAL A 56 -3.45 8.86 -3.50
N GLN A 57 -4.45 9.75 -3.52
CA GLN A 57 -4.52 10.85 -4.46
C GLN A 57 -4.13 12.14 -3.73
N LEU A 58 -3.11 12.81 -4.23
CA LEU A 58 -2.48 13.96 -3.56
C LEU A 58 -1.94 14.98 -4.56
N LYS A 59 -1.53 16.14 -4.04
CA LYS A 59 -0.93 17.22 -4.82
C LYS A 59 0.56 17.33 -4.50
N GLY A 60 1.40 17.26 -5.54
CA GLY A 60 2.83 17.53 -5.45
C GLY A 60 3.61 16.50 -4.62
N LEU A 61 3.86 15.32 -5.19
CA LEU A 61 4.77 14.33 -4.60
C LEU A 61 6.23 14.57 -4.98
N ASN A 62 7.13 14.61 -3.99
CA ASN A 62 8.57 14.60 -4.19
C ASN A 62 9.33 13.96 -3.03
N ASP A 63 10.59 13.61 -3.25
CA ASP A 63 11.41 12.80 -2.33
C ASP A 63 11.72 13.47 -0.98
N LYS A 64 11.55 14.79 -0.85
CA LYS A 64 11.78 15.49 0.42
C LYS A 64 10.82 15.03 1.53
N ILE A 65 9.69 14.41 1.16
CA ILE A 65 8.72 13.89 2.13
C ILE A 65 9.17 12.57 2.77
N ILE A 66 10.09 11.83 2.16
CA ILE A 66 10.46 10.47 2.60
C ILE A 66 10.85 10.41 4.08
N PRO A 67 11.71 11.30 4.62
CA PRO A 67 12.06 11.25 6.04
C PRO A 67 10.86 11.47 6.97
N ALA A 68 9.98 12.41 6.63
CA ALA A 68 8.76 12.69 7.40
C ALA A 68 7.76 11.53 7.30
N TRP A 69 7.65 10.92 6.12
CA TRP A 69 6.82 9.76 5.88
C TRP A 69 7.23 8.56 6.72
N LEU A 70 8.52 8.22 6.75
CA LEU A 70 9.04 7.16 7.63
C LEU A 70 8.82 7.51 9.10
N ALA A 71 9.05 8.76 9.51
CA ALA A 71 8.81 9.19 10.88
C ALA A 71 7.34 9.06 11.31
N GLU A 72 6.40 9.29 10.41
CA GLU A 72 4.97 9.10 10.67
C GLU A 72 4.62 7.62 10.84
N ILE A 73 5.16 6.74 9.97
CA ILE A 73 4.98 5.28 10.08
C ILE A 73 5.55 4.77 11.42
N ARG A 74 6.68 5.32 11.89
CA ARG A 74 7.29 4.90 13.16
C ARG A 74 6.40 5.12 14.39
N LYS A 75 5.37 5.96 14.30
CA LYS A 75 4.40 6.16 15.39
C LYS A 75 3.54 4.92 15.66
N PHE A 76 3.51 3.94 14.76
CA PHE A 76 2.77 2.69 14.90
C PHE A 76 3.59 1.56 15.54
N ASN A 77 4.32 1.87 16.62
CA ASN A 77 5.12 0.91 17.39
C ASN A 77 6.04 0.04 16.52
N MET A 78 6.74 0.68 15.59
CA MET A 78 7.61 0.00 14.66
C MET A 78 8.78 0.89 14.27
N ASP A 79 10.00 0.36 14.26
CA ASP A 79 11.07 0.99 13.51
C ASP A 79 10.94 0.60 12.04
N VAL A 80 11.12 1.57 11.14
CA VAL A 80 11.06 1.34 9.70
C VAL A 80 12.19 2.06 8.99
N ASP A 81 12.83 1.36 8.06
CA ASP A 81 13.72 1.92 7.05
C ASP A 81 13.28 1.44 5.67
N ILE A 82 13.46 2.28 4.67
CA ILE A 82 13.21 1.99 3.26
C ILE A 82 14.54 1.78 2.55
N TYR A 83 14.51 1.12 1.39
CA TYR A 83 15.70 1.00 0.55
C TYR A 83 16.38 2.37 0.31
N PRO A 84 17.69 2.52 0.58
CA PRO A 84 18.35 3.83 0.60
C PRO A 84 18.27 4.63 -0.71
N ASN A 85 18.16 3.94 -1.85
CA ASN A 85 18.10 4.58 -3.17
C ASN A 85 16.66 4.78 -3.67
N PHE A 86 15.65 4.64 -2.80
CA PHE A 86 14.26 4.88 -3.15
C PHE A 86 14.02 6.35 -3.53
N SER A 87 13.28 6.56 -4.62
CA SER A 87 12.75 7.87 -5.04
C SER A 87 11.37 7.69 -5.68
N PHE A 88 10.43 8.55 -5.33
CA PHE A 88 9.09 8.59 -5.94
C PHE A 88 9.13 8.95 -7.43
N ASN A 89 10.24 9.51 -7.93
CA ASN A 89 10.34 9.97 -9.31
C ASN A 89 10.72 8.86 -10.29
N ASN A 90 11.38 7.80 -9.82
CA ASN A 90 11.94 6.76 -10.67
C ASN A 90 11.56 5.33 -10.22
N HIS A 91 10.99 5.17 -9.03
CA HIS A 91 10.59 3.86 -8.53
C HIS A 91 9.34 3.34 -9.22
N SER A 92 9.36 2.05 -9.57
CA SER A 92 8.19 1.30 -9.99
C SER A 92 8.36 -0.16 -9.58
N GLY A 93 7.31 -0.77 -9.05
CA GLY A 93 7.32 -2.16 -8.61
C GLY A 93 7.62 -2.32 -7.12
N PHE A 94 8.22 -3.45 -6.75
CA PHE A 94 8.40 -3.83 -5.35
C PHE A 94 9.29 -2.84 -4.57
N LEU A 95 8.76 -2.31 -3.48
CA LEU A 95 9.44 -1.41 -2.56
C LEU A 95 9.74 -2.13 -1.24
N PRO A 96 11.00 -2.50 -0.97
CA PRO A 96 11.35 -3.19 0.25
C PRO A 96 11.53 -2.24 1.43
N PHE A 97 11.13 -2.73 2.60
CA PHE A 97 11.25 -2.11 3.90
C PHE A 97 11.95 -3.07 4.87
N LYS A 98 12.84 -2.52 5.69
CA LYS A 98 13.29 -3.15 6.92
C LYS A 98 12.41 -2.66 8.05
N ILE A 99 11.85 -3.57 8.83
CA ILE A 99 11.00 -3.23 9.97
C ILE A 99 11.45 -3.93 11.25
N VAL A 100 11.16 -3.32 12.40
CA VAL A 100 11.17 -3.97 13.72
C VAL A 100 9.87 -3.63 14.41
N THR A 101 9.04 -4.62 14.73
CA THR A 101 7.75 -4.37 15.42
C THR A 101 7.89 -4.60 16.92
N TYR A 102 7.07 -3.89 17.70
CA TYR A 102 7.06 -4.00 19.17
C TYR A 102 5.72 -4.50 19.74
N ASP A 103 4.68 -4.57 18.91
CA ASP A 103 3.32 -4.90 19.29
C ASP A 103 2.69 -6.01 18.44
N CYS A 104 3.50 -6.85 17.80
CA CYS A 104 3.00 -8.02 17.07
C CYS A 104 2.27 -8.99 18.03
N PRO A 105 1.07 -9.50 17.66
CA PRO A 105 0.38 -10.54 18.42
C PRO A 105 1.24 -11.80 18.61
N ASN A 106 2.03 -12.16 17.60
CA ASN A 106 3.07 -13.17 17.74
C ASN A 106 4.31 -12.53 18.37
N ARG A 107 4.40 -12.64 19.70
CA ARG A 107 5.46 -12.01 20.49
C ARG A 107 6.86 -12.47 20.13
N SER A 108 7.03 -13.65 19.50
CA SER A 108 8.35 -14.11 19.08
C SER A 108 8.91 -13.31 17.90
N LEU A 109 8.07 -12.54 17.19
CA LEU A 109 8.47 -11.70 16.07
C LEU A 109 8.79 -10.25 16.48
N ASN A 110 8.51 -9.87 17.74
CA ASN A 110 8.85 -8.56 18.25
C ASN A 110 10.37 -8.42 18.43
N ASN A 111 10.89 -7.22 18.16
CA ASN A 111 12.32 -6.89 18.27
C ASN A 111 13.23 -7.68 17.29
N ILE A 112 12.67 -8.22 16.21
CA ILE A 112 13.44 -8.85 15.14
C ILE A 112 13.45 -7.92 13.93
N GLU A 113 14.60 -7.78 13.26
CA GLU A 113 14.70 -7.09 11.99
C GLU A 113 14.12 -7.97 10.87
N LEU A 114 13.04 -7.51 10.25
CA LEU A 114 12.33 -8.21 9.19
C LEU A 114 12.35 -7.42 7.89
N LEU A 115 12.39 -8.13 6.78
CA LEU A 115 12.23 -7.60 5.43
C LEU A 115 10.78 -7.83 4.98
N THR A 116 10.10 -6.76 4.59
CA THR A 116 8.76 -6.81 4.01
C THR A 116 8.64 -5.77 2.89
N GLY A 117 7.49 -5.65 2.26
CA GLY A 117 7.25 -4.61 1.26
C GLY A 117 5.94 -4.80 0.50
N TYR A 118 5.74 -3.94 -0.48
CA TYR A 118 4.60 -3.99 -1.39
C TYR A 118 5.02 -3.43 -2.75
N GLU A 119 4.21 -3.64 -3.78
CA GLU A 119 4.45 -2.92 -5.04
C GLU A 119 3.91 -1.49 -4.94
N LEU A 120 4.74 -0.53 -5.34
CA LEU A 120 4.40 0.89 -5.36
C LEU A 120 4.44 1.40 -6.80
N PHE A 121 3.37 2.08 -7.20
CA PHE A 121 3.28 2.77 -8.48
C PHE A 121 2.92 4.23 -8.27
N VAL A 122 3.63 5.13 -8.96
CA VAL A 122 3.37 6.58 -8.89
C VAL A 122 2.93 7.04 -10.28
N ASN A 123 1.67 7.42 -10.39
CA ASN A 123 1.05 7.90 -11.62
C ASN A 123 0.86 9.42 -11.55
N ARG A 124 1.37 10.15 -12.55
CA ARG A 124 1.11 11.59 -12.68
C ARG A 124 -0.16 11.80 -13.49
N ILE A 125 -1.12 12.52 -12.92
CA ILE A 125 -2.42 12.77 -13.53
C ILE A 125 -2.27 13.90 -14.56
N GLU A 126 -2.51 13.59 -15.84
CA GLU A 126 -2.42 14.56 -16.92
C GLU A 126 -3.42 15.72 -16.74
N GLU A 127 -2.97 16.95 -17.04
CA GLU A 127 -3.84 18.14 -16.99
C GLU A 127 -5.01 18.08 -17.99
N SER A 128 -4.84 17.38 -19.11
CA SER A 128 -5.84 17.20 -20.17
C SER A 128 -7.13 16.57 -19.62
N ILE A 129 -6.98 15.53 -18.80
CA ILE A 129 -8.04 14.78 -18.13
C ILE A 129 -8.74 15.67 -17.09
N LYS A 130 -7.97 16.45 -16.32
CA LYS A 130 -8.51 17.40 -15.33
C LYS A 130 -9.38 18.46 -15.97
N ARG A 131 -8.95 19.05 -17.10
CA ARG A 131 -9.71 20.10 -17.80
C ARG A 131 -11.05 19.57 -18.30
N GLN A 132 -11.10 18.38 -18.90
CA GLN A 132 -12.36 17.79 -19.35
C GLN A 132 -13.36 17.54 -18.20
N SER A 133 -12.87 17.06 -17.05
CA SER A 133 -13.70 16.87 -15.84
C SER A 133 -14.23 18.20 -15.27
N LEU A 134 -13.40 19.25 -15.28
CA LEU A 134 -13.79 20.58 -14.81
C LEU A 134 -14.83 21.23 -15.73
N PHE A 135 -14.67 21.13 -17.05
CA PHE A 135 -15.66 21.64 -18.01
C PHE A 135 -17.02 20.96 -17.82
N THR A 136 -17.06 19.63 -17.71
CA THR A 136 -18.32 18.91 -17.48
C THR A 136 -18.99 19.26 -16.15
N LYS A 137 -18.23 19.58 -15.09
CA LYS A 137 -18.76 20.05 -13.81
C LYS A 137 -19.25 21.50 -13.83
N LEU A 138 -18.65 22.38 -14.62
CA LEU A 138 -19.09 23.77 -14.78
C LEU A 138 -20.43 23.89 -15.50
N PHE A 139 -20.73 22.97 -16.42
CA PHE A 139 -22.00 22.94 -17.15
C PHE A 139 -23.14 22.20 -16.43
N SER A 140 -22.88 21.51 -15.31
CA SER A 140 -23.91 20.71 -14.60
C SER A 140 -24.58 21.42 -13.42
N GLY A 141 -24.41 22.75 -13.30
CA GLY A 141 -24.97 23.55 -12.20
C GLY A 141 -24.11 23.46 -10.94
N GLN A 142 -23.88 24.60 -10.29
CA GLN A 142 -23.00 24.75 -9.13
C GLN A 142 -23.41 23.86 -7.95
N LYS A 143 -22.98 22.60 -7.95
CA LYS A 143 -23.01 21.75 -6.76
C LYS A 143 -21.72 21.99 -6.00
N GLN A 144 -21.83 22.43 -4.74
CA GLN A 144 -20.69 22.58 -3.86
C GLN A 144 -20.03 21.21 -3.68
N LEU A 145 -18.76 21.09 -4.09
CA LEU A 145 -18.00 19.85 -3.94
C LEU A 145 -17.77 19.56 -2.45
N SER A 146 -17.83 18.28 -2.08
CA SER A 146 -17.38 17.84 -0.76
C SER A 146 -15.88 18.10 -0.58
N PRO A 147 -15.36 18.14 0.67
CA PRO A 147 -13.92 18.29 0.92
C PRO A 147 -13.06 17.26 0.16
N ILE A 148 -13.48 16.00 0.18
CA ILE A 148 -12.85 14.91 -0.59
C ILE A 148 -12.91 15.21 -2.09
N GLU A 149 -14.09 15.51 -2.65
CA GLU A 149 -14.23 15.78 -4.10
C GLU A 149 -13.36 16.95 -4.56
N LYS A 150 -13.18 17.97 -3.70
CA LYS A 150 -12.28 19.09 -3.96
C LYS A 150 -10.83 18.61 -4.02
N LYS A 151 -10.34 17.89 -3.01
CA LYS A 151 -8.99 17.33 -2.99
C LYS A 151 -8.72 16.45 -4.21
N LEU A 152 -9.67 15.58 -4.56
CA LEU A 152 -9.58 14.72 -5.74
C LEU A 152 -9.48 15.52 -7.05
N SER A 153 -10.19 16.64 -7.16
CA SER A 153 -10.10 17.50 -8.34
C SER A 153 -8.77 18.24 -8.46
N GLU A 154 -8.11 18.50 -7.34
CA GLU A 154 -6.83 19.21 -7.27
C GLU A 154 -5.63 18.26 -7.39
N ALA A 155 -5.77 17.00 -6.96
CA ALA A 155 -4.73 15.98 -6.95
C ALA A 155 -4.07 15.80 -8.33
N ASP A 156 -2.74 15.87 -8.40
CA ASP A 156 -1.94 15.72 -9.63
C ASP A 156 -1.14 14.40 -9.67
N THR A 157 -1.22 13.63 -8.58
CA THR A 157 -0.48 12.39 -8.41
C THR A 157 -1.38 11.37 -7.75
N GLU A 158 -1.35 10.15 -8.27
CA GLU A 158 -1.93 8.97 -7.65
C GLU A 158 -0.80 8.00 -7.30
N VAL A 159 -0.79 7.53 -6.05
CA VAL A 159 0.15 6.53 -5.56
C VAL A 159 -0.63 5.27 -5.25
N ILE A 160 -0.30 4.16 -5.91
CA ILE A 160 -0.97 2.87 -5.75
C ILE A 160 -0.07 1.93 -4.94
N PHE A 161 -0.64 1.36 -3.88
CA PHE A 161 0.00 0.39 -3.00
C PHE A 161 -0.65 -0.97 -3.25
N LYS A 162 0.07 -1.90 -3.88
CA LYS A 162 -0.41 -3.27 -4.09
C LYS A 162 0.20 -4.22 -3.09
N ILE A 163 -0.66 -4.76 -2.24
CA ILE A 163 -0.32 -5.66 -1.14
C ILE A 163 -0.67 -7.08 -1.57
N SER A 164 0.34 -7.94 -1.68
CA SER A 164 0.15 -9.32 -2.13
C SER A 164 -0.18 -10.28 -0.98
N ALA A 165 0.09 -9.85 0.26
CA ALA A 165 -0.03 -10.63 1.49
C ALA A 165 0.81 -11.93 1.45
N ARG A 166 1.93 -11.94 0.71
CA ARG A 166 2.87 -13.07 0.69
C ARG A 166 3.64 -13.13 2.01
N ASP A 167 4.08 -12.00 2.51
CA ASP A 167 4.57 -11.80 3.88
C ASP A 167 3.46 -11.26 4.81
N SER A 168 3.51 -11.65 6.09
CA SER A 168 2.49 -11.31 7.09
C SER A 168 2.49 -9.84 7.49
N PHE A 169 3.58 -9.10 7.25
CA PHE A 169 3.69 -7.68 7.56
C PHE A 169 3.44 -6.78 6.34
N GLU A 170 3.28 -7.31 5.12
CA GLU A 170 2.97 -6.50 3.92
C GLU A 170 1.70 -5.68 4.12
N PHE A 171 0.68 -6.28 4.75
CA PHE A 171 -0.60 -5.61 5.00
C PHE A 171 -0.46 -4.47 6.01
N ARG A 172 0.28 -4.71 7.09
CA ARG A 172 0.65 -3.69 8.09
C ARG A 172 1.36 -2.51 7.43
N ILE A 173 2.48 -2.79 6.76
CA ILE A 173 3.31 -1.72 6.19
C ILE A 173 2.56 -1.00 5.07
N GLY A 174 1.80 -1.69 4.22
CA GLY A 174 1.03 -1.08 3.15
C GLY A 174 -0.03 -0.09 3.66
N TRP A 175 -0.82 -0.48 4.65
CA TRP A 175 -1.83 0.41 5.24
C TRP A 175 -1.23 1.62 5.95
N TYR A 176 -0.24 1.40 6.81
CA TYR A 176 0.39 2.50 7.54
C TYR A 176 1.16 3.43 6.60
N SER A 177 1.81 2.90 5.57
CA SER A 177 2.46 3.70 4.54
C SER A 177 1.45 4.55 3.77
N ALA A 178 0.35 3.97 3.29
CA ALA A 178 -0.66 4.71 2.53
C ALA A 178 -1.34 5.80 3.38
N ALA A 179 -1.77 5.46 4.59
CA ALA A 179 -2.41 6.40 5.51
C ALA A 179 -1.46 7.52 5.95
N SER A 180 -0.20 7.21 6.24
CA SER A 180 0.80 8.23 6.60
C SER A 180 1.09 9.18 5.45
N LEU A 181 1.20 8.66 4.22
CA LEU A 181 1.46 9.49 3.04
C LEU A 181 0.28 10.43 2.75
N ALA A 182 -0.94 9.89 2.80
CA ALA A 182 -2.15 10.67 2.62
C ALA A 182 -2.29 11.76 3.69
N LEU A 183 -1.97 11.46 4.95
CA LEU A 183 -2.02 12.43 6.04
C LEU A 183 -1.04 13.59 5.84
N LEU A 184 0.22 13.26 5.55
CA LEU A 184 1.28 14.27 5.39
C LEU A 184 1.05 15.19 4.20
N CYS A 185 0.45 14.67 3.13
CA CYS A 185 0.21 15.42 1.90
C CYS A 185 -1.19 16.01 1.79
N ASP A 186 -1.99 15.97 2.87
CA ASP A 186 -3.41 16.35 2.89
C ASP A 186 -4.22 15.70 1.74
N GLY A 187 -3.86 14.46 1.40
CA GLY A 187 -4.43 13.67 0.32
C GLY A 187 -5.72 12.94 0.72
N VAL A 188 -6.19 12.11 -0.21
CA VAL A 188 -7.32 11.20 -0.01
C VAL A 188 -6.81 9.77 -0.14
N LEU A 189 -7.04 8.96 0.89
CA LEU A 189 -6.81 7.52 0.87
C LEU A 189 -8.07 6.81 0.39
N THR A 190 -7.94 5.93 -0.60
CA THR A 190 -9.02 5.09 -1.08
C THR A 190 -8.69 3.62 -0.84
N ASP A 191 -9.56 2.94 -0.11
CA ASP A 191 -9.63 1.48 -0.11
C ASP A 191 -10.40 1.05 -1.36
N LEU A 192 -9.70 0.47 -2.34
CA LEU A 192 -10.29 0.09 -3.62
C LEU A 192 -11.18 -1.15 -3.51
N TYR A 193 -11.00 -1.96 -2.47
CA TYR A 193 -11.81 -3.14 -2.24
C TYR A 193 -13.18 -2.78 -1.63
N GLU A 194 -13.18 -1.89 -0.64
CA GLU A 194 -14.41 -1.43 0.01
C GLU A 194 -15.06 -0.23 -0.71
N GLY A 195 -14.33 0.44 -1.59
CA GLY A 195 -14.77 1.68 -2.25
C GLY A 195 -14.88 2.85 -1.28
N VAL A 196 -14.12 2.82 -0.18
CA VAL A 196 -14.17 3.82 0.89
C VAL A 196 -13.08 4.86 0.68
N GLN A 197 -13.45 6.14 0.80
CA GLN A 197 -12.54 7.28 0.71
C GLN A 197 -12.41 7.95 2.07
N LEU A 198 -11.17 8.20 2.50
CA LEU A 198 -10.81 8.70 3.82
C LEU A 198 -9.92 9.93 3.71
N GLU A 199 -10.05 10.85 4.66
CA GLU A 199 -9.18 12.01 4.81
C GLU A 199 -8.97 12.36 6.29
N GLY A 200 -7.98 13.21 6.58
CA GLY A 200 -7.63 13.61 7.93
C GLY A 200 -7.29 12.44 8.86
N GLN A 201 -7.53 12.58 10.15
CA GLN A 201 -7.15 11.58 11.15
C GLN A 201 -7.90 10.23 11.03
N GLU A 202 -9.03 10.22 10.32
CA GLU A 202 -9.84 9.02 10.12
C GLU A 202 -9.08 7.93 9.36
N MET A 203 -8.20 8.33 8.43
CA MET A 203 -7.38 7.37 7.68
C MET A 203 -6.41 6.60 8.58
N ILE A 204 -5.85 7.26 9.60
CA ILE A 204 -4.95 6.64 10.58
C ILE A 204 -5.73 5.67 11.47
N ARG A 205 -6.90 6.08 11.96
CA ARG A 205 -7.77 5.25 12.78
C ARG A 205 -8.16 3.98 12.03
N ARG A 206 -8.63 4.12 10.78
CA ARG A 206 -9.02 2.99 9.93
C ARG A 206 -7.85 2.05 9.67
N ALA A 207 -6.67 2.59 9.32
CA ALA A 207 -5.47 1.79 9.09
C ALA A 207 -5.08 0.96 10.33
N HIS A 208 -5.16 1.54 11.53
CA HIS A 208 -4.87 0.81 12.75
C HIS A 208 -5.88 -0.32 13.01
N GLU A 209 -7.16 -0.05 12.80
CA GLU A 209 -8.23 -1.04 13.00
C GLU A 209 -8.10 -2.23 12.06
N VAL A 210 -7.92 -2.00 10.76
CA VAL A 210 -7.80 -3.08 9.77
C VAL A 210 -6.55 -3.92 9.96
N VAL A 211 -5.42 -3.30 10.34
CA VAL A 211 -4.17 -4.02 10.60
C VAL A 211 -4.32 -4.92 11.82
N LEU A 212 -4.85 -4.40 12.93
CA LEU A 212 -5.06 -5.19 14.13
C LEU A 212 -6.08 -6.31 13.90
N GLU A 213 -7.10 -6.07 13.07
CA GLU A 213 -8.06 -7.10 12.71
C GLU A 213 -7.41 -8.21 11.87
N ASP A 214 -6.66 -7.89 10.82
CA ASP A 214 -5.98 -8.90 9.98
C ASP A 214 -5.00 -9.74 10.80
N GLU A 215 -4.16 -9.11 11.62
CA GLU A 215 -3.13 -9.82 12.39
C GLU A 215 -3.72 -10.75 13.45
N ARG A 216 -4.86 -10.40 14.05
CA ARG A 216 -5.56 -11.27 15.00
C ARG A 216 -6.10 -12.55 14.34
N LEU A 217 -6.29 -12.54 13.02
CA LEU A 217 -6.75 -13.69 12.26
C LEU A 217 -5.60 -14.62 11.85
N ILE A 218 -4.34 -14.20 12.01
CA ILE A 218 -3.16 -15.01 11.69
C ILE A 218 -2.89 -15.97 12.84
N LYS A 219 -2.97 -17.28 12.58
CA LYS A 219 -2.59 -18.29 13.57
C LYS A 219 -1.08 -18.29 13.81
N GLU A 220 -0.66 -18.71 14.99
CA GLU A 220 0.75 -18.74 15.40
C GLU A 220 1.67 -19.46 14.39
N ASN A 221 1.20 -20.53 13.74
CA ASN A 221 1.96 -21.29 12.75
C ASN A 221 1.74 -20.84 11.28
N GLU A 222 1.01 -19.74 11.06
CA GLU A 222 0.68 -19.21 9.72
C GLU A 222 1.41 -17.89 9.42
N TRP A 223 2.25 -17.41 10.34
CA TRP A 223 3.10 -16.24 10.12
C TRP A 223 4.16 -16.55 9.06
N ARG A 224 4.16 -15.76 7.98
CA ARG A 224 5.15 -15.82 6.89
C ARG A 224 6.01 -14.58 7.01
N VAL A 225 7.30 -14.77 7.27
CA VAL A 225 8.24 -13.67 7.53
C VAL A 225 9.56 -13.91 6.84
N HIS A 226 10.28 -12.82 6.57
CA HIS A 226 11.65 -12.85 6.07
C HIS A 226 12.53 -12.04 7.01
N GLU A 227 13.59 -12.62 7.54
CA GLU A 227 14.57 -11.86 8.32
C GLU A 227 15.37 -10.93 7.41
N PHE A 228 15.55 -9.69 7.84
CA PHE A 228 16.45 -8.77 7.17
C PHE A 228 17.91 -9.21 7.41
N LYS A 229 18.73 -9.15 6.35
CA LYS A 229 20.17 -9.44 6.43
C LYS A 229 21.00 -8.21 6.07
N GLU A 230 20.74 -7.67 4.89
CA GLU A 230 21.40 -6.45 4.39
C GLU A 230 20.61 -5.87 3.21
N TRP A 231 20.94 -4.62 2.87
CA TRP A 231 20.50 -4.02 1.60
C TRP A 231 21.46 -4.46 0.49
N LEU A 232 20.94 -5.07 -0.56
CA LEU A 232 21.71 -5.37 -1.76
C LEU A 232 21.68 -4.15 -2.70
N GLY A 233 22.85 -3.70 -3.15
CA GLY A 233 23.04 -2.56 -4.05
C GLY A 233 23.62 -2.96 -5.39
#